data_AF-A0A350I603-F1
#
_entry.id   AF-A0A350I603-F1
#
_cell.length_a   1.000
_cell.length_b   1.000
_cell.length_c   1.000
_cell.angle_alpha   90.00
_cell.angle_beta   90.00
_cell.angle_gamma   90.00
#
_symmetry.space_group_name_H-M   'P 1'
#
loop_
_entity.id
_entity.type
_entity.pdbx_description
1 polymer ?
#
loop_
_entity_poly.entity_id
_entity_poly.type
_entity_poly.pdbx_seq_one_letter_code
_entity_poly.pdbx_strand_id
1 'polypeptide(L)' 'IMEFEKEFDVSIPDEQAENIQTVGDAVTYLASQKS' A
#
# COMPACT_ATOMS: atom_id res chain seq x y z
N ILE A 1 -0.86 -0.21 7.77
CA ILE A 1 -0.07 -0.55 6.57
C ILE A 1 1.45 -0.55 6.83
N MET A 2 1.93 0.11 7.89
CA MET A 2 3.36 0.12 8.29
C MET A 2 4.06 -1.26 8.36
N GLU A 3 3.41 -2.31 8.89
CA GLU A 3 3.99 -3.67 8.89
C GLU A 3 4.04 -4.28 7.47
N PHE A 4 3.07 -3.95 6.62
CA PHE A 4 3.01 -4.37 5.22
C PHE A 4 4.10 -3.69 4.38
N GLU A 5 4.35 -2.40 4.60
CA GLU A 5 5.46 -1.67 4.01
C GLU A 5 6.81 -2.35 4.27
N LYS A 6 7.02 -2.76 5.52
CA LYS A 6 8.24 -3.47 5.93
C LYS A 6 8.34 -4.88 5.36
N GLU A 7 7.25 -5.63 5.32
CA GLU A 7 7.23 -7.01 4.81
C GLU A 7 7.45 -7.07 3.29
N PHE A 8 6.93 -6.07 2.56
CA PHE A 8 7.01 -6.01 1.11
C PHE A 8 8.11 -5.07 0.59
N ASP A 9 8.90 -4.46 1.48
CA ASP A 9 9.92 -3.44 1.17
C ASP A 9 9.37 -2.33 0.26
N VAL A 10 8.12 -1.92 0.54
CA VAL A 10 7.41 -0.85 -0.17
C VAL A 10 7.26 0.34 0.76
N SER A 11 7.34 1.55 0.20
CA SER A 11 7.12 2.77 0.96
C SER A 11 5.87 3.45 0.40
N ILE A 12 4.84 3.55 1.23
CA ILE A 12 3.55 4.12 0.85
C ILE A 12 3.43 5.48 1.55
N PRO A 13 3.16 6.58 0.81
CA PRO A 13 2.96 7.89 1.44
C PRO A 13 1.79 7.85 2.43
N ASP A 14 1.93 8.54 3.57
CA ASP A 14 0.91 8.55 4.63
C ASP A 14 -0.49 8.94 4.09
N GLU A 15 -0.57 9.95 3.22
CA GLU A 15 -1.82 10.38 2.58
C GLU A 15 -2.51 9.27 1.75
N GLN A 16 -1.72 8.36 1.17
CA GLN A 16 -2.22 7.22 0.42
C GLN A 16 -2.53 6.03 1.34
N ALA A 17 -1.71 5.84 2.39
CA ALA A 17 -1.94 4.83 3.40
C ALA A 17 -3.26 5.04 4.16
N GLU A 18 -3.67 6.29 4.41
CA GLU A 18 -4.98 6.63 5.01
C GLU A 18 -6.16 6.18 4.13
N ASN A 19 -5.97 6.13 2.81
CA ASN A 19 -6.98 5.69 1.86
C ASN A 19 -7.00 4.16 1.67
N ILE A 20 -5.99 3.44 2.16
CA ILE A 20 -5.90 1.98 2.11
C ILE A 20 -6.48 1.42 3.41
N GLN A 21 -7.77 1.09 3.40
CA GLN A 21 -8.49 0.58 4.57
C GLN A 21 -8.61 -0.94 4.58
N THR A 22 -8.57 -1.56 3.40
CA THR A 22 -8.72 -3.00 3.22
C THR A 22 -7.51 -3.61 2.52
N VAL A 23 -7.39 -4.93 2.63
CA VAL A 23 -6.38 -5.70 1.88
C VAL A 23 -6.59 -5.55 0.36
N GLY A 24 -7.83 -5.39 -0.11
CA GLY A 24 -8.13 -5.15 -1.52
C GLY A 24 -7.58 -3.81 -2.02
N ASP A 25 -7.67 -2.76 -1.21
CA ASP A 25 -7.13 -1.43 -1.55
C ASP A 25 -5.61 -1.49 -1.66
N ALA A 26 -4.95 -2.23 -0.77
CA ALA A 26 -3.50 -2.42 -0.80
C ALA A 26 -3.04 -3.15 -2.07
N VAL A 27 -3.75 -4.21 -2.46
CA VAL A 27 -3.46 -4.95 -3.71
C VAL A 27 -3.69 -4.07 -4.94
N THR A 28 -4.77 -3.28 -4.95
CA THR A 28 -5.08 -2.35 -6.04
C THR A 28 -4.00 -1.27 -6.17
N TYR A 29 -3.55 -0.72 -5.04
CA TYR A 29 -2.45 0.23 -5.00
C TYR A 29 -1.16 -0.33 -5.61
N LEU A 30 -0.74 -1.52 -5.17
CA LEU A 30 0.45 -2.18 -5.70
C LEU A 30 0.33 -2.50 -7.20
N ALA A 31 -0.86 -2.88 -7.67
CA ALA A 31 -1.10 -3.12 -9.10
C ALA A 31 -0.94 -1.82 -9.92
N SER A 32 -1.36 -0.68 -9.38
CA SER A 32 -1.23 0.63 -10.05
C SER A 32 0.21 1.16 -10.13
N GLN A 33 1.07 0.82 -9.15
CA GLN A 33 2.49 1.22 -9.13
C GLN A 33 3.37 0.41 -10.09
N LYS A 34 2.89 -0.74 -10.59
CA LYS A 34 3.67 -1.66 -11.42
C LYS A 34 3.58 -1.38 -12.93
N SER A 35 3.02 -0.24 -13.34
CA SER A 35 2.81 0.16 -14.75
C SER A 35 3.77 1.24 -15.22
#